data_AF-A0A3B9J507-F1
#
_entry.id   AF-A0A3B9J507-F1
#
_cell.length_a   1.000
_cell.length_b   1.000
_cell.length_c   1.000
_cell.angle_alpha   90.00
_cell.angle_beta   90.00
_cell.angle_gamma   90.00
#
_symmetry.space_group_name_H-M   'P 1'
#
loop_
_entity.id
_entity.type
_entity.pdbx_description
1 polymer ?
#
loop_
_entity_poly.entity_id
_entity_poly.type
_entity_poly.pdbx_seq_one_letter_code
_entity_poly.pdbx_strand_id
1 'polypeptide(L)'
;SGASVYPMAWSALMAARNEGFGGTLTTLLAAQEPAVQDLLGLESYEAVAAMLTIGRPPKQLSKLSRKPVEEFVFLEHAKGQPLSG
;
A
#
# COMPACT_ATOMS: atom_id res chain seq x y z
N SER A 1 -11.89 12.46 -4.73
CA SER A 1 -11.68 11.14 -5.36
C SER A 1 -10.22 10.77 -5.18
N GLY A 2 -9.91 9.86 -4.25
CA GLY A 2 -8.54 9.47 -3.88
C GLY A 2 -8.16 8.07 -4.35
N ALA A 3 -8.98 7.45 -5.21
CA ALA A 3 -8.81 6.06 -5.64
C ALA A 3 -7.48 5.80 -6.37
N SER A 4 -6.85 6.83 -6.96
CA SER A 4 -5.57 6.73 -7.65
C SER A 4 -4.34 6.78 -6.73
N VAL A 5 -4.48 7.24 -5.48
CA VAL A 5 -3.35 7.45 -4.58
C VAL A 5 -2.66 6.14 -4.21
N TYR A 6 -3.43 5.11 -3.85
CA TYR A 6 -2.87 3.80 -3.49
C TYR A 6 -2.28 3.04 -4.69
N PRO A 7 -2.89 3.03 -5.89
CA PRO A 7 -2.25 2.51 -7.10
C PRO A 7 -0.93 3.20 -7.46
N MET A 8 -0.85 4.53 -7.30
CA MET A 8 0.41 5.27 -7.49
C MET A 8 1.47 4.82 -6.47
N ALA A 9 1.09 4.76 -5.19
CA ALA A 9 1.98 4.34 -4.12
C ALA A 9 2.49 2.90 -4.31
N TRP A 10 1.62 1.99 -4.75
CA TRP A 10 1.99 0.63 -5.14
C TRP A 10 2.99 0.61 -6.30
N SER A 11 2.75 1.41 -7.33
CA SER A 11 3.62 1.51 -8.51
C SER A 11 5.01 2.00 -8.12
N ALA A 12 5.11 2.99 -7.23
CA ALA A 12 6.38 3.47 -6.70
C ALA A 12 7.14 2.37 -5.92
N LEU A 13 6.45 1.59 -5.08
CA LEU A 13 7.05 0.46 -4.37
C LEU A 13 7.51 -0.67 -5.30
N MET A 14 6.77 -0.93 -6.39
CA MET A 14 7.18 -1.91 -7.42
C MET A 14 8.42 -1.44 -8.18
N ALA A 15 8.49 -0.16 -8.54
CA ALA A 15 9.69 0.42 -9.17
C ALA A 15 10.90 0.35 -8.22
N ALA A 16 10.74 0.75 -6.96
CA ALA A 16 11.78 0.64 -5.93
C ALA A 16 12.26 -0.82 -5.77
N ARG A 17 11.32 -1.78 -5.79
CA ARG A 17 11.65 -3.21 -5.73
C ARG A 17 12.46 -3.69 -6.93
N ASN A 18 12.18 -3.19 -8.12
CA ASN A 18 12.96 -3.49 -9.32
C ASN A 18 14.41 -3.00 -9.21
N GLU A 19 14.61 -1.85 -8.56
CA GLU A 19 15.93 -1.25 -8.28
C GLU A 19 16.66 -1.88 -7.07
N GLY A 20 16.14 -2.98 -6.51
CA GLY A 20 16.74 -3.67 -5.38
C GLY A 20 16.47 -3.03 -4.01
N PHE A 21 15.54 -2.08 -3.93
CA PHE A 21 15.06 -1.54 -2.67
C PHE A 21 13.91 -2.40 -2.10
N GLY A 22 13.69 -2.26 -0.81
CA GLY A 22 12.50 -2.72 -0.10
C GLY A 22 11.74 -1.50 0.40
N GLY A 23 10.42 -1.63 0.53
CA GLY A 23 9.62 -0.57 1.11
C GLY A 23 8.27 -1.05 1.59
N THR A 24 7.66 -0.23 2.45
CA THR A 24 6.36 -0.49 3.07
C THR A 24 5.46 0.72 2.91
N LEU A 25 4.19 0.46 2.61
CA LEU A 25 3.13 1.45 2.72
C LEU A 25 2.55 1.40 4.14
N THR A 26 2.46 2.55 4.79
CA THR A 26 1.81 2.68 6.10
C THR A 26 0.89 3.89 6.13
N THR A 27 -0.23 3.77 6.84
CA THR A 27 -1.21 4.85 7.05
C THR A 27 -1.14 5.42 8.47
N LEU A 28 -0.14 5.03 9.27
CA LEU A 28 -0.04 5.47 10.67
C LEU A 28 -0.02 6.99 10.84
N LEU A 29 0.61 7.72 9.90
CA LEU A 29 0.65 9.18 9.93
C LEU A 29 -0.70 9.85 9.66
N ALA A 30 -1.60 9.18 8.94
CA ALA A 30 -2.95 9.70 8.70
C ALA A 30 -3.74 9.87 10.01
N ALA A 31 -3.44 9.07 11.05
CA ALA A 31 -4.05 9.22 12.36
C ALA A 31 -3.60 10.49 13.12
N GLN A 32 -2.52 11.13 12.67
CA GLN A 32 -1.96 12.36 13.24
C GLN A 32 -1.88 13.46 12.17
N GLU A 33 -2.83 13.47 11.23
CA GLU A 33 -2.83 14.36 10.06
C GLU A 33 -2.55 15.84 10.42
N PRO A 34 -3.18 16.47 11.44
CA PRO A 34 -2.89 17.87 11.76
C PRO A 34 -1.43 18.12 12.17
N ALA A 35 -0.83 17.20 12.93
CA ALA A 35 0.57 17.33 13.35
C ALA A 35 1.53 17.09 12.18
N VAL A 36 1.17 16.21 11.24
CA VAL A 36 1.95 15.96 10.02
C VAL A 36 1.85 17.15 9.07
N GLN A 37 0.65 17.74 8.92
CA GLN A 37 0.44 18.95 8.13
C GLN A 37 1.31 20.09 8.65
N ASP A 38 1.27 20.38 9.96
CA ASP A 38 2.12 21.39 10.59
C ASP A 38 3.62 21.09 10.37
N LEU A 39 4.04 19.84 10.62
CA LEU A 39 5.44 19.43 10.50
C LEU A 39 5.98 19.55 9.06
N LEU A 40 5.17 19.24 8.07
CA LEU A 40 5.55 19.23 6.66
C LEU A 40 5.17 20.52 5.91
N GLY A 41 4.54 21.49 6.59
CA GLY A 41 4.07 22.74 5.99
C GLY A 41 2.95 22.55 4.98
N LEU A 42 2.07 21.57 5.21
CA LEU A 42 0.89 21.32 4.37
C LEU A 42 -0.27 22.21 4.80
N GLU A 43 -1.12 22.55 3.83
CA GLU A 43 -2.37 23.26 4.07
C GLU A 43 -3.42 22.34 4.70
N SER A 44 -4.39 22.92 5.41
CA SER A 44 -5.45 22.15 6.11
C SER A 44 -6.33 21.29 5.20
N TYR A 45 -6.37 21.58 3.90
CA TYR A 45 -7.12 20.80 2.91
C TYR A 45 -6.29 19.68 2.25
N GLU A 46 -4.98 19.60 2.52
CA GLU A 46 -4.10 18.58 2.00
C GLU A 46 -4.10 17.35 2.92
N ALA A 47 -4.75 16.27 2.47
CA ALA A 47 -4.88 15.05 3.25
C ALA A 47 -3.62 14.18 3.20
N VAL A 48 -3.29 13.53 4.32
CA VAL A 48 -2.19 12.57 4.44
C VAL A 48 -2.74 11.16 4.20
N ALA A 49 -2.60 10.68 2.97
CA ALA A 49 -3.15 9.37 2.60
C ALA A 49 -2.27 8.18 3.01
N ALA A 50 -0.95 8.29 2.83
CA ALA A 50 -0.01 7.22 3.15
C ALA A 50 1.42 7.75 3.25
N MET A 51 2.26 7.03 4.00
CA MET A 51 3.71 7.18 4.01
C MET A 51 4.35 5.95 3.39
N LEU A 52 5.36 6.17 2.55
CA LEU A 52 6.20 5.12 1.98
C LEU A 52 7.57 5.16 2.65
N THR A 53 7.94 4.08 3.33
CA THR A 53 9.31 3.88 3.78
C THR A 53 10.06 3.08 2.74
N ILE A 54 11.24 3.54 2.30
CA ILE A 54 12.04 2.88 1.26
C ILE A 54 13.50 2.85 1.71
N GLY A 55 14.16 1.70 1.52
CA GLY A 55 15.57 1.52 1.83
C GLY A 55 16.15 0.27 1.17
N ARG A 56 17.47 0.04 1.29
CA ARG A 56 18.10 -1.19 0.79
C ARG A 56 18.13 -2.23 1.90
N PRO A 57 17.31 -3.30 1.83
CA PRO A 57 17.32 -4.31 2.87
C PRO A 57 18.58 -5.17 2.74
N PRO A 58 19.15 -5.64 3.86
CA PRO A 58 20.26 -6.60 3.82
C PRO A 58 19.86 -7.95 3.21
N LYS A 59 18.55 -8.26 3.19
CA LYS A 59 17.98 -9.45 2.59
C LYS A 59 16.62 -9.13 1.96
N GLN A 60 16.46 -9.45 0.67
CA GLN A 60 15.17 -9.33 0.00
C GLN A 60 14.30 -10.55 0.30
N LEU A 61 13.11 -10.33 0.86
CA LEU A 61 12.14 -11.41 1.08
C LEU A 61 11.48 -11.75 -0.27
N SER A 62 11.49 -13.04 -0.63
CA SER A 62 10.99 -13.53 -1.92
C SER A 62 9.80 -14.49 -1.81
N LYS A 63 9.56 -15.08 -0.62
CA LYS A 63 8.47 -16.02 -0.38
C LYS A 63 7.61 -15.54 0.78
N LEU A 64 6.65 -14.68 0.47
CA LEU A 64 5.62 -14.30 1.42
C LEU A 64 4.42 -15.24 1.24
N SER A 65 3.92 -15.80 2.34
CA SER A 65 2.68 -16.58 2.30
C SER A 65 1.50 -15.67 1.99
N ARG A 66 0.57 -16.18 1.19
CA ARG A 66 -0.73 -15.57 0.87
C ARG A 66 -1.78 -16.65 1.03
N LYS A 67 -3.01 -16.25 1.31
CA LYS A 67 -4.15 -17.16 1.29
C LYS A 67 -4.34 -17.74 -0.13
N PRO A 68 -4.88 -18.96 -0.27
CA PRO A 68 -5.37 -19.47 -1.55
C PRO A 68 -6.38 -18.49 -2.18
N VAL A 69 -6.42 -18.43 -3.51
CA VAL A 69 -7.28 -17.45 -4.23
C VAL A 69 -8.77 -17.72 -3.99
N GLU A 70 -9.13 -18.98 -3.78
CA GLU A 70 -10.46 -19.47 -3.50
C GLU A 70 -11.01 -18.94 -2.16
N GLU A 71 -10.15 -18.44 -1.26
CA GLU A 71 -10.58 -17.86 0.02
C GLU A 71 -11.07 -16.40 -0.09
N PHE A 72 -10.76 -15.68 -1.19
CA PHE A 72 -11.04 -14.24 -1.26
C PHE A 72 -11.49 -13.72 -2.63
N VAL A 73 -11.53 -14.55 -3.66
CA VAL A 73 -12.07 -14.18 -4.99
C VAL A 73 -13.31 -15.02 -5.27
N PHE A 74 -14.41 -14.35 -5.64
CA PHE A 74 -15.72 -14.97 -5.84
C PHE A 74 -16.30 -14.54 -7.20
N LEU A 75 -16.97 -15.48 -7.87
CA LEU A 75 -17.65 -15.24 -9.14
C LEU A 75 -18.98 -14.53 -8.89
N GLU A 76 -19.29 -13.53 -9.74
CA GLU A 76 -20.51 -12.71 -9.78
C GLU A 76 -20.85 -11.88 -8.52
N HIS A 77 -20.72 -12.45 -7.32
CA HIS A 77 -21.14 -11.85 -6.07
C HIS A 77 -20.18 -12.20 -4.93
N ALA A 78 -20.06 -11.32 -3.93
CA ALA A 78 -19.17 -11.51 -2.77
C ALA A 78 -19.51 -12.73 -1.88
N LYS A 79 -20.67 -13.35 -2.09
CA LYS A 79 -21.12 -14.62 -1.47
C LYS A 79 -21.28 -15.75 -2.49
N GLY A 80 -20.75 -15.56 -3.70
CA GLY A 80 -20.85 -16.49 -4.82
C GLY A 80 -19.89 -17.66 -4.68
N GLN A 81 -19.79 -18.46 -5.74
CA GLN A 81 -18.82 -19.55 -5.79
C GLN A 81 -17.39 -18.98 -5.81
N PRO A 82 -16.46 -19.57 -5.04
CA PRO A 82 -15.04 -19.23 -5.15
C PRO A 82 -14.53 -19.37 -6.59
N LEU A 83 -13.66 -18.44 -7.01
CA LEU A 83 -12.87 -18.62 -8.22
C LEU A 83 -11.94 -19.81 -8.02
N SER A 84 -12.28 -20.94 -8.64
CA SER A 84 -11.47 -22.15 -8.66
C SER A 84 -10.83 -22.29 -10.05
N GLY A 85 -9.56 -22.70 -10.06
CA GLY A 85 -8.79 -23.03 -11.27
C GLY A 85 -8.71 -24.54 -11.50
#